data_AF-A0A210PPE3-F1
#
_entry.id   AF-A0A210PPE3-F1
#
_cell.length_a   1.000
_cell.length_b   1.000
_cell.length_c   1.000
_cell.angle_alpha   90.00
_cell.angle_beta   90.00
_cell.angle_gamma   90.00
#
_symmetry.space_group_name_H-M   'P 1'
#
loop_
_entity.id
_entity.type
_entity.pdbx_description
1 polymer ?
#
loop_
_entity_poly.entity_id
_entity_poly.type
_entity_poly.pdbx_seq_one_letter_code
_entity_poly.pdbx_strand_id
1 'polypeptide(L)'
;MSSEKICHLKDRLVELERFYHGACVQLSVLNVAMDELSHKYERADRGGDRTFRYILRMRMAMTEGVRNMFYEYATQKAFQISKVRQNILVEHAFSEESGDELDDNFLGYGVTRYVDDDEDEEDSELDETTEGQITM
;
A
#
# COMPACT_ATOMS: atom_id res chain seq x y z
N MET A 1 24.50 28.16 4.95
CA MET A 1 24.58 26.94 5.78
C MET A 1 23.19 26.39 6.15
N SER A 2 22.45 26.91 7.15
CA SER A 2 21.13 26.34 7.54
C SER A 2 20.07 26.42 6.43
N SER A 3 19.95 27.57 5.77
CA SER A 3 18.98 27.79 4.66
C SER A 3 19.24 26.89 3.44
N GLU A 4 20.50 26.66 3.06
CA GLU A 4 20.87 25.78 1.93
C GLU A 4 20.53 24.31 2.24
N LYS A 5 20.72 23.89 3.49
CA LYS A 5 20.38 22.53 3.95
C LYS A 5 18.87 22.29 3.91
N ILE A 6 18.07 23.27 4.33
CA ILE A 6 16.61 23.20 4.26
C ILE A 6 16.12 23.12 2.80
N CYS A 7 16.72 23.91 1.89
CA CYS A 7 16.39 23.86 0.47
C CYS A 7 16.64 22.46 -0.12
N HIS A 8 17.82 21.89 0.14
CA HIS A 8 18.15 20.53 -0.31
C HIS A 8 17.22 19.45 0.28
N LEU A 9 16.81 19.58 1.54
CA LEU A 9 15.84 18.66 2.17
C LEU A 9 14.45 18.77 1.52
N LYS A 10 14.01 19.98 1.15
CA LYS A 10 12.75 20.20 0.42
C LYS A 10 12.79 19.60 -0.98
N ASP A 11 13.88 19.79 -1.73
CA ASP A 11 14.06 19.17 -3.05
C ASP A 11 13.99 17.64 -2.95
N ARG A 12 14.66 17.06 -1.94
CA ARG A 12 14.62 15.63 -1.68
C ARG A 12 13.22 15.15 -1.29
N LEU A 13 12.47 15.93 -0.52
CA LEU A 13 11.10 15.61 -0.14
C LEU A 13 10.21 15.51 -1.38
N VAL A 14 10.27 16.51 -2.28
CA VAL A 14 9.49 16.53 -3.52
C VAL A 14 9.81 15.32 -4.40
N GLU A 15 11.08 14.94 -4.50
CA GLU A 15 11.51 13.76 -5.26
C GLU A 15 10.91 12.47 -4.67
N LEU A 16 10.99 12.29 -3.34
CA LEU A 16 10.45 11.13 -2.66
C LEU A 16 8.93 11.04 -2.77
N GLU A 17 8.22 12.16 -2.67
CA GLU A 17 6.77 12.23 -2.85
C GLU A 17 6.34 11.84 -4.27
N ARG A 18 7.11 12.25 -5.29
CA ARG A 18 6.87 11.82 -6.67
C ARG A 18 7.00 10.31 -6.83
N PHE A 19 8.04 9.70 -6.25
CA PHE A 19 8.22 8.25 -6.32
C PHE A 19 7.15 7.49 -5.54
N TYR A 20 6.79 7.98 -4.35
CA TYR A 20 5.70 7.40 -3.56
C TYR A 20 4.38 7.43 -4.32
N HIS A 21 4.01 8.58 -4.87
CA HIS A 21 2.79 8.71 -5.66
C HIS A 21 2.80 7.80 -6.89
N GLY A 22 3.93 7.72 -7.60
CA GLY A 22 4.11 6.78 -8.71
C GLY A 22 3.86 5.33 -8.30
N ALA A 23 4.35 4.91 -7.13
CA ALA A 23 4.11 3.57 -6.59
C ALA A 23 2.64 3.31 -6.26
N CYS A 24 1.94 4.28 -5.66
CA CYS A 24 0.50 4.18 -5.38
C CYS A 24 -0.32 4.05 -6.66
N VAL A 25 0.06 4.76 -7.73
CA VAL A 25 -0.60 4.64 -9.04
C VAL A 25 -0.36 3.26 -9.64
N GLN A 26 0.84 2.69 -9.53
CA GLN A 26 1.08 1.32 -10.00
C GLN A 26 0.29 0.29 -9.18
N LEU A 27 0.20 0.48 -7.86
CA LEU A 27 -0.57 -0.38 -6.97
C LEU A 27 -2.05 -0.42 -7.35
N SER A 28 -2.66 0.74 -7.66
CA SER A 28 -4.06 0.79 -8.08
C SER A 28 -4.30 0.12 -9.43
N VAL A 29 -3.38 0.31 -10.39
CA VAL A 29 -3.45 -0.39 -11.69
C VAL A 29 -3.37 -1.91 -11.51
N LEU A 30 -2.50 -2.39 -10.63
CA LEU A 30 -2.35 -3.81 -10.35
C LEU A 30 -3.56 -4.40 -9.64
N ASN A 31 -4.23 -3.65 -8.76
CA ASN A 31 -5.48 -4.08 -8.13
C ASN A 31 -6.59 -4.30 -9.17
N VAL A 32 -6.78 -3.35 -10.09
CA VAL A 32 -7.75 -3.52 -11.19
C VAL A 32 -7.41 -4.74 -12.05
N ALA A 33 -6.12 -4.94 -12.35
CA ALA A 33 -5.67 -6.11 -13.10
C ALA A 33 -5.93 -7.44 -12.37
N MET A 34 -5.76 -7.46 -11.04
CA MET A 34 -6.08 -8.63 -10.20
C MET A 34 -7.58 -8.93 -10.25
N ASP A 35 -8.44 -7.94 -10.08
CA ASP A 35 -9.90 -8.11 -10.13
C ASP A 35 -10.35 -8.67 -11.50
N GLU A 36 -9.79 -8.14 -12.59
CA GLU A 36 -10.06 -8.67 -13.92
C GLU A 36 -9.63 -10.13 -14.09
N LEU A 37 -8.47 -10.51 -13.56
CA LEU A 37 -7.97 -11.88 -13.63
C LEU A 37 -8.85 -12.81 -12.80
N SER A 38 -9.29 -12.39 -11.62
CA SER A 38 -10.23 -13.12 -10.76
C SER A 38 -11.55 -13.38 -11.47
N HIS A 39 -12.15 -12.37 -12.09
CA HIS A 39 -13.39 -12.55 -12.87
C HIS A 39 -13.20 -13.48 -14.08
N LYS A 40 -12.06 -13.40 -14.77
CA LYS A 40 -11.73 -14.33 -15.87
C LYS A 40 -11.58 -15.76 -15.34
N TYR A 41 -11.01 -15.93 -14.14
CA TYR A 41 -10.84 -17.22 -13.49
C TYR A 41 -12.17 -17.85 -13.10
N GLU A 42 -13.06 -17.10 -12.46
CA GLU A 42 -14.41 -17.56 -12.11
C GLU A 42 -15.23 -17.99 -13.34
N ARG A 43 -15.05 -17.30 -14.48
CA ARG A 43 -15.66 -17.69 -15.75
C ARG A 43 -15.06 -18.98 -16.29
N ALA A 44 -13.74 -19.15 -16.22
CA ALA A 44 -13.05 -20.36 -16.63
C ALA A 44 -13.46 -21.57 -15.78
N ASP A 45 -13.65 -21.34 -14.49
CA ASP A 45 -14.06 -22.36 -13.53
C ASP A 45 -15.48 -22.86 -13.79
N ARG A 46 -16.42 -21.94 -13.99
CA ARG A 46 -17.79 -22.29 -14.43
C ARG A 46 -17.82 -23.00 -15.79
N GLY A 47 -16.86 -22.70 -16.67
CA GLY A 47 -16.73 -23.34 -17.99
C GLY A 47 -16.00 -24.70 -17.98
N GLY A 48 -15.39 -25.11 -16.86
CA GLY A 48 -14.64 -26.36 -16.75
C GLY A 48 -13.31 -26.38 -17.52
N ASP A 49 -12.78 -25.23 -17.96
CA ASP A 49 -11.53 -25.17 -18.73
C ASP A 49 -10.31 -25.25 -17.82
N ARG A 50 -9.79 -26.46 -17.64
CA ARG A 50 -8.67 -26.75 -16.73
C ARG A 50 -7.38 -26.06 -17.13
N THR A 51 -7.08 -25.96 -18.43
CA THR A 51 -5.85 -25.36 -18.93
C THR A 51 -5.88 -23.85 -18.71
N PHE A 52 -7.02 -23.22 -19.01
CA PHE A 52 -7.17 -21.79 -18.83
C PHE A 52 -7.14 -21.37 -17.35
N ARG A 53 -7.75 -22.16 -16.46
CA ARG A 53 -7.63 -21.96 -14.99
C ARG A 53 -6.18 -21.94 -14.52
N TYR A 54 -5.36 -22.89 -14.98
CA TYR A 54 -3.97 -22.96 -14.56
C TYR A 54 -3.17 -21.72 -15.02
N ILE A 55 -3.37 -21.30 -16.26
CA ILE A 55 -2.74 -20.09 -16.80
C ILE A 55 -3.16 -18.85 -16.00
N LEU A 56 -4.45 -18.73 -15.68
CA LEU A 56 -4.96 -17.61 -14.89
C LEU A 56 -4.42 -17.63 -13.46
N ARG A 57 -4.32 -18.81 -12.82
CA ARG A 57 -3.70 -18.95 -11.49
C ARG A 57 -2.24 -18.47 -11.50
N MET A 58 -1.46 -18.85 -12.51
CA MET A 58 -0.08 -18.39 -12.64
C MET A 58 -0.02 -16.86 -12.84
N ARG A 59 -0.91 -16.29 -13.65
CA ARG A 59 -0.99 -14.84 -13.86
C ARG A 59 -1.37 -14.08 -12.60
N MET A 60 -2.34 -14.57 -11.83
CA MET A 60 -2.72 -13.98 -10.54
C MET A 60 -1.52 -14.00 -9.59
N ALA A 61 -0.84 -15.14 -9.44
CA ALA A 61 0.33 -15.25 -8.56
C ALA A 61 1.48 -14.29 -8.96
N MET A 62 1.77 -14.14 -10.26
CA MET A 62 2.77 -13.19 -10.73
C MET A 62 2.36 -11.74 -10.46
N THR A 63 1.10 -11.39 -10.73
CA THR A 63 0.57 -10.03 -10.53
C THR A 63 0.57 -9.66 -9.05
N GLU A 64 0.19 -10.61 -8.18
CA GLU A 64 0.26 -10.50 -6.73
C GLU A 64 1.69 -10.21 -6.25
N GLY A 65 2.69 -10.94 -6.76
CA GLY A 65 4.09 -10.69 -6.41
C GLY A 65 4.57 -9.28 -6.78
N VAL A 66 4.19 -8.78 -7.96
CA VAL A 66 4.54 -7.41 -8.39
C VAL A 66 3.79 -6.37 -7.55
N ARG A 67 2.52 -6.64 -7.21
CA ARG A 67 1.71 -5.79 -6.33
C ARG A 67 2.39 -5.61 -4.97
N ASN A 68 2.81 -6.70 -4.36
CA ASN A 68 3.45 -6.70 -3.04
C ASN A 68 4.79 -5.96 -3.07
N MET A 69 5.56 -6.09 -4.15
CA MET A 69 6.78 -5.30 -4.35
C MET A 69 6.50 -3.79 -4.37
N PHE A 70 5.47 -3.33 -5.08
CA PHE A 70 5.11 -1.91 -5.11
C PHE A 70 4.55 -1.43 -3.77
N TYR A 71 3.81 -2.28 -3.06
CA TYR A 71 3.34 -1.99 -1.71
C TYR A 71 4.51 -1.77 -0.75
N GLU A 72 5.47 -2.71 -0.67
CA GLU A 72 6.67 -2.56 0.14
C GLU A 72 7.49 -1.32 -0.24
N TYR A 73 7.64 -1.07 -1.54
CA TYR A 73 8.34 0.12 -2.04
C TYR A 73 7.63 1.41 -1.60
N ALA A 74 6.31 1.48 -1.71
CA ALA A 74 5.52 2.63 -1.28
C ALA A 74 5.67 2.85 0.24
N THR A 75 5.60 1.79 1.04
CA THR A 75 5.78 1.85 2.50
C THR A 75 7.17 2.37 2.87
N GLN A 76 8.23 1.88 2.21
CA GLN A 76 9.59 2.38 2.43
C GLN A 76 9.73 3.86 2.04
N LYS A 77 9.08 4.30 0.96
CA LYS A 77 9.10 5.71 0.54
C LYS A 77 8.30 6.60 1.49
N ALA A 78 7.15 6.16 1.97
CA ALA A 78 6.37 6.87 2.98
C ALA A 78 7.20 7.09 4.26
N PHE A 79 7.91 6.05 4.72
CA PHE A 79 8.82 6.17 5.86
C PHE A 79 9.95 7.20 5.61
N GLN A 80 10.56 7.19 4.42
CA GLN A 80 11.58 8.18 4.05
C GLN A 80 11.03 9.60 4.02
N ILE A 81 9.82 9.79 3.49
CA ILE A 81 9.10 11.07 3.48
C ILE A 81 8.89 11.58 4.91
N SER A 82 8.37 10.75 5.81
CA SER A 82 8.16 11.11 7.21
C SER A 82 9.47 11.51 7.90
N LYS A 83 10.57 10.79 7.64
CA LYS A 83 11.89 11.12 8.18
C LYS A 83 12.42 12.47 7.66
N VAL A 84 12.28 12.73 6.36
CA VAL A 84 12.74 14.01 5.76
C VAL A 84 11.89 15.17 6.28
N ARG A 85 10.57 14.99 6.40
CA ARG A 85 9.67 15.98 7.01
C ARG A 85 10.10 16.30 8.43
N GLN A 86 10.34 15.29 9.26
CA GLN A 86 10.83 15.48 10.62
C GLN A 86 12.16 16.26 10.66
N ASN A 87 13.11 15.94 9.78
CA ASN A 87 14.38 16.67 9.71
C ASN A 87 14.17 18.15 9.35
N ILE A 88 13.25 18.47 8.43
CA ILE A 88 12.93 19.86 8.09
C ILE A 88 12.39 20.61 9.32
N LEU A 89 11.47 19.99 10.08
CA LEU A 89 10.91 20.59 11.30
C LEU A 89 12.00 20.88 12.34
N VAL A 90 12.89 19.91 12.55
CA VAL A 90 14.00 20.02 13.50
C VAL A 90 14.96 21.15 13.10
N GLU A 91 15.38 21.23 11.84
CA GLU A 91 16.27 22.30 11.36
C GLU A 91 15.59 23.69 11.39
N HIS A 92 14.27 23.76 11.21
CA HIS A 92 13.50 25.00 11.35
C HIS A 92 13.45 25.46 12.81
N ALA A 93 13.12 24.56 13.74
CA ALA A 93 13.07 24.85 15.17
C ALA A 93 14.42 25.30 15.73
N PHE A 94 15.54 24.74 15.24
CA PHE A 94 16.88 25.20 15.60
C PHE A 94 17.30 26.52 14.92
N SER A 95 16.57 26.98 13.90
CA SER A 95 16.82 28.28 13.26
C SER A 95 16.01 29.43 13.88
N GLU A 96 14.96 29.15 14.65
CA GLU A 96 14.06 30.13 15.29
C GLU A 96 14.55 30.67 16.66
N GLU A 97 15.78 30.33 17.10
CA GLU A 97 16.38 30.98 18.29
C GLU A 97 16.76 32.47 18.04
N SER A 98 16.49 32.99 16.84
CA SER A 98 16.35 34.41 16.54
C SER A 98 14.98 34.65 15.88
N GLY A 99 14.03 35.22 16.64
CA GLY A 99 12.62 35.24 16.28
C GLY A 99 12.25 35.96 14.97
N ASP A 100 11.25 35.41 14.27
CA ASP A 100 9.99 36.09 13.94
C ASP A 100 9.04 35.15 13.15
N GLU A 101 7.74 35.34 13.40
CA GLU A 101 6.52 34.94 12.66
C GLU A 101 6.34 33.47 12.18
N LEU A 102 5.46 32.76 12.88
CA LEU A 102 4.94 31.44 12.53
C LEU A 102 4.08 31.51 11.25
N ASP A 103 4.49 30.80 10.20
CA ASP A 103 3.69 30.55 8.99
C ASP A 103 2.60 29.49 9.30
N ASP A 104 1.33 29.87 9.19
CA ASP A 104 0.14 29.07 9.51
C ASP A 104 -0.02 27.77 8.69
N ASN A 105 0.91 27.48 7.78
CA ASN A 105 0.91 26.28 6.93
C ASN A 105 1.53 25.03 7.59
N PHE A 106 1.95 25.10 8.86
CA PHE A 106 2.74 24.08 9.55
C PHE A 106 1.97 22.81 9.97
N LEU A 107 0.63 22.86 10.12
CA LEU A 107 -0.15 21.76 10.71
C LEU A 107 -0.50 20.59 9.77
N GLY A 108 -0.06 20.61 8.50
CA GLY A 108 -0.40 19.58 7.51
C GLY A 108 0.42 18.29 7.54
N TYR A 109 1.48 18.20 8.36
CA TYR A 109 2.53 17.17 8.18
C TYR A 109 2.55 16.02 9.19
N GLY A 110 1.58 15.94 10.10
CA GLY A 110 1.74 15.17 11.35
C GLY A 110 0.79 14.00 11.64
N VAL A 111 0.01 13.45 10.70
CA VAL A 111 -0.87 12.30 11.02
C VAL A 111 -0.84 11.25 9.92
N THR A 112 0.20 10.41 9.88
CA THR A 112 0.07 9.06 9.32
C THR A 112 -0.50 8.17 10.41
N ARG A 113 -1.81 7.92 10.34
CA ARG A 113 -2.49 6.89 11.12
C ARG A 113 -1.99 5.55 10.60
N TYR A 114 -1.26 4.81 11.42
CA TYR A 114 -1.03 3.39 11.17
C TYR A 114 -2.41 2.73 11.15
N VAL A 115 -2.80 2.19 10.00
CA VAL A 115 -3.94 1.28 9.91
C VAL A 115 -3.30 -0.08 10.10
N ASP A 116 -3.43 -0.61 11.31
CA ASP A 116 -3.17 -2.02 11.59
C ASP A 116 -4.33 -2.80 10.96
N ASP A 117 -4.17 -3.21 9.70
CA ASP A 117 -5.02 -4.21 9.05
C ASP A 117 -4.52 -5.59 9.49
N ASP A 118 -4.80 -5.95 10.74
CA ASP A 118 -4.82 -7.35 11.19
C ASP A 118 -6.16 -7.96 10.76
N GLU A 119 -6.27 -8.36 9.48
CA GLU A 119 -7.34 -9.26 9.05
C GLU A 119 -6.96 -10.69 9.46
N ASP A 120 -7.34 -11.09 10.67
CA ASP A 120 -7.37 -12.50 11.05
C ASP A 120 -8.56 -13.18 10.34
N GLU A 121 -8.24 -14.01 9.35
CA GLU A 121 -9.12 -15.05 8.80
C GLU A 121 -9.44 -16.07 9.93
N GLU A 122 -10.69 -16.12 10.41
CA GLU A 122 -11.20 -17.30 11.12
C GLU A 122 -12.09 -18.14 10.21
N ASP A 123 -11.69 -19.41 10.12
CA ASP A 123 -12.20 -20.48 9.26
C ASP A 123 -13.70 -20.75 9.39
N SER A 124 -14.32 -21.07 8.26
CA SER A 124 -15.68 -21.59 8.16
C SER A 124 -15.83 -22.97 8.83
N GLU A 125 -16.67 -23.05 9.85
CA GLU A 125 -17.16 -24.32 10.41
C GLU A 125 -18.19 -24.93 9.42
N LEU A 126 -17.86 -26.07 8.82
CA LEU A 126 -18.76 -26.81 7.93
C LEU A 126 -19.76 -27.64 8.74
N ASP A 127 -21.05 -27.39 8.51
CA ASP A 127 -22.20 -28.11 9.05
C ASP A 127 -22.25 -29.56 8.50
N GLU A 128 -22.02 -30.55 9.37
CA GLU A 128 -22.20 -31.96 9.05
C GLU A 128 -23.62 -32.39 9.47
N THR A 129 -24.60 -32.20 8.58
CA THR A 129 -25.93 -32.80 8.75
C THR A 129 -26.31 -33.73 7.59
N THR A 130 -26.81 -34.91 7.98
CA THR A 130 -27.61 -35.89 7.24
C THR A 130 -26.93 -37.13 6.64
N GLU A 131 -26.53 -38.07 7.52
CA GLU A 131 -26.71 -39.49 7.20
C GLU A 131 -28.11 -39.94 7.63
N GLY A 132 -28.99 -40.10 6.64
CA GLY A 132 -30.29 -40.74 6.80
C GLY A 132 -30.14 -42.22 7.14
N GLN A 133 -30.63 -42.61 8.31
CA GLN A 133 -30.89 -44.01 8.64
C GLN A 133 -31.99 -44.54 7.71
N ILE A 134 -31.60 -45.34 6.71
CA ILE A 134 -32.51 -46.22 5.99
C ILE A 134 -32.82 -47.39 6.92
N THR A 135 -34.04 -47.41 7.44
CA THR A 135 -34.64 -48.57 8.12
C THR A 135 -35.08 -49.58 7.06
N MET A 136 -34.69 -50.84 7.20
CA MET A 136 -35.39 -52.00 6.65
C MET A 136 -35.83 -52.91 7.79
#